data_AF-A0A0J6KHP9-F1
#
_entry.id   AF-A0A0J6KHP9-F1
#
_cell.length_a   1.000
_cell.length_b   1.000
_cell.length_c   1.000
_cell.angle_alpha   90.00
_cell.angle_beta   90.00
_cell.angle_gamma   90.00
#
_symmetry.space_group_name_H-M   'P 1'
#
loop_
_entity.id
_entity.type
_entity.pdbx_description
1 polymer ?
#
loop_
_entity_poly.entity_id
_entity_poly.type
_entity_poly.pdbx_seq_one_letter_code
_entity_poly.pdbx_strand_id
1 'polypeptide(L)'
;MKIAPEDIETIRKAVHTIDYQDIGDSMQKMSKGFGYAGKALQIESIYDKILIGIETNNWKPLLLEFESMAAGAAAAFAIAFAYKLALGTFAVSGVGTVALVVSYLVAAAFFTPERMDKINNMIFN
;
A
#
# COMPACT_ATOMS: atom_id res chain seq x y z
N MET A 1 -15.13 -1.54 -9.77
CA MET A 1 -14.99 -2.99 -9.52
C MET A 1 -15.42 -3.19 -8.08
N LYS A 2 -16.60 -3.77 -7.82
CA LYS A 2 -17.04 -4.06 -6.45
C LYS A 2 -16.41 -5.37 -6.02
N ILE A 3 -15.68 -5.35 -4.92
CA ILE A 3 -15.08 -6.55 -4.35
C ILE A 3 -16.18 -7.30 -3.59
N ALA A 4 -16.39 -8.57 -3.91
CA ALA A 4 -17.40 -9.35 -3.22
C ALA A 4 -16.99 -9.55 -1.75
N PRO A 5 -17.93 -9.64 -0.79
CA PRO A 5 -17.59 -9.86 0.63
C PRO A 5 -16.74 -11.11 0.88
N GLU A 6 -16.96 -12.16 0.07
CA GLU A 6 -16.19 -13.40 0.06
C GLU A 6 -14.76 -13.24 -0.47
N ASP A 7 -14.53 -12.26 -1.35
CA ASP A 7 -13.18 -11.87 -1.77
C ASP A 7 -12.45 -11.12 -0.66
N ILE A 8 -13.14 -10.37 0.21
CA ILE A 8 -12.51 -9.61 1.31
C ILE A 8 -11.83 -10.53 2.32
N GLU A 9 -12.46 -11.65 2.70
CA GLU A 9 -11.84 -12.62 3.61
C GLU A 9 -10.61 -13.29 2.98
N THR A 10 -10.67 -13.56 1.69
CA THR A 10 -9.54 -14.11 0.92
C THR A 10 -8.40 -13.10 0.83
N ILE A 11 -8.72 -11.82 0.59
CA ILE A 11 -7.78 -10.69 0.59
C ILE A 11 -7.13 -10.53 1.96
N ARG A 12 -7.91 -10.59 3.04
CA ARG A 12 -7.42 -10.50 4.42
C ARG A 12 -6.40 -11.60 4.73
N LYS A 13 -6.74 -12.86 4.43
CA LYS A 13 -5.83 -13.99 4.62
C LYS A 13 -4.55 -13.85 3.80
N ALA A 14 -4.69 -13.50 2.52
CA ALA A 14 -3.56 -13.27 1.63
C ALA A 14 -2.62 -12.20 2.18
N VAL A 15 -3.15 -11.11 2.71
CA VAL A 15 -2.36 -10.00 3.27
C VAL A 15 -1.53 -10.42 4.47
N HIS A 16 -2.08 -11.23 5.37
CA HIS A 16 -1.30 -11.74 6.51
C HIS A 16 -0.19 -12.72 6.11
N THR A 17 -0.22 -13.27 4.89
CA THR A 17 0.85 -14.14 4.38
C THR A 17 1.98 -13.37 3.69
N ILE A 18 1.84 -12.06 3.50
CA ILE A 18 2.86 -11.23 2.87
C ILE A 18 4.03 -11.05 3.84
N ASP A 19 5.24 -11.34 3.36
CA ASP A 19 6.47 -11.01 4.08
C ASP A 19 6.80 -9.52 3.91
N TYR A 20 6.23 -8.71 4.80
CA TYR A 20 6.48 -7.26 4.81
C TYR A 20 7.91 -6.91 5.27
N GLN A 21 8.62 -7.83 5.93
CA GLN A 21 10.03 -7.62 6.27
C GLN A 21 10.89 -7.66 5.01
N ASP A 22 10.69 -8.63 4.11
CA ASP A 22 11.40 -8.67 2.82
C ASP A 22 11.12 -7.44 1.93
N ILE A 23 9.87 -6.99 1.90
CA ILE A 23 9.50 -5.75 1.22
C ILE A 23 10.24 -4.57 1.86
N GLY A 24 10.28 -4.49 3.18
CA GLY A 24 10.97 -3.42 3.91
C GLY A 24 12.48 -3.40 3.68
N ASP A 25 13.13 -4.55 3.74
CA ASP A 25 14.57 -4.70 3.48
C ASP A 25 14.91 -4.30 2.04
N SER A 26 14.07 -4.71 1.09
CA SER A 26 14.17 -4.29 -0.31
C SER A 26 14.01 -2.77 -0.45
N MET A 27 13.06 -2.18 0.25
CA MET A 27 12.81 -0.74 0.22
C MET A 27 13.95 0.07 0.85
N GLN A 28 14.55 -0.40 1.94
CA GLN A 28 15.74 0.22 2.52
C GLN A 28 16.96 0.16 1.60
N LYS A 29 17.12 -0.95 0.85
CA LYS A 29 18.17 -1.05 -0.18
C LYS A 29 17.91 -0.06 -1.33
N MET A 30 16.66 0.09 -1.76
CA MET A 30 16.27 1.05 -2.80
C MET A 30 16.44 2.50 -2.34
N SER A 31 16.08 2.85 -1.10
CA SER A 31 16.19 4.23 -0.59
C SER A 31 17.63 4.74 -0.55
N LYS A 32 18.59 3.85 -0.26
CA LYS A 32 20.04 4.13 -0.38
C LYS A 32 20.44 4.48 -1.82
N GLY A 33 19.85 3.80 -2.81
CA GLY A 33 20.09 4.05 -4.24
C GLY A 33 19.48 5.37 -4.75
N PHE A 34 18.40 5.86 -4.14
CA PHE A 34 17.74 7.11 -4.50
C PHE A 34 18.28 8.36 -3.78
N GLY A 35 19.35 8.23 -2.97
CA GLY A 35 19.92 9.35 -2.21
C GLY A 35 19.00 9.86 -1.08
N TYR A 36 17.94 9.11 -0.76
CA TYR A 36 16.92 9.49 0.22
C TYR A 36 17.25 9.01 1.65
N ALA A 37 18.53 8.76 1.92
CA ALA A 37 19.04 8.14 3.15
C ALA A 37 18.83 8.97 4.44
N GLY A 38 18.22 10.16 4.36
CA GLY A 38 18.10 11.10 5.49
C GLY A 38 16.76 11.13 6.23
N LYS A 39 15.67 10.62 5.64
CA LYS A 39 14.39 10.47 6.35
C LYS A 39 14.09 8.99 6.44
N ALA A 40 14.05 8.47 7.66
CA ALA A 40 13.56 7.12 7.91
C ALA A 40 12.15 7.02 7.33
N LEU A 41 12.01 6.44 6.14
CA LEU A 41 10.73 5.92 5.68
C LEU A 41 10.35 4.89 6.73
N GLN A 42 9.35 5.21 7.54
CA GLN A 42 8.84 4.30 8.55
C GLN A 42 8.02 3.24 7.80
N ILE A 43 8.72 2.28 7.20
CA ILE A 43 8.10 1.22 6.40
C ILE A 43 7.12 0.41 7.27
N GLU A 44 7.46 0.23 8.55
CA GLU A 44 6.58 -0.36 9.56
C GLU A 44 5.28 0.42 9.72
N SER A 45 5.34 1.75 9.83
CA SER A 45 4.17 2.64 9.88
C SER A 45 3.28 2.50 8.65
N ILE A 46 3.87 2.34 7.46
CA ILE A 46 3.11 2.17 6.21
C ILE A 46 2.44 0.79 6.16
N TYR A 47 3.15 -0.25 6.60
CA TYR A 47 2.60 -1.60 6.72
C TYR A 47 1.38 -1.62 7.65
N ASP A 48 1.48 -1.05 8.84
CA ASP A 48 0.38 -0.97 9.80
C ASP A 48 -0.85 -0.26 9.19
N LYS A 49 -0.61 0.81 8.42
CA LYS A 49 -1.65 1.56 7.73
C LYS A 49 -2.29 0.80 6.58
N ILE A 50 -1.55 -0.08 5.90
CA ILE A 50 -2.10 -0.99 4.89
C ILE A 50 -3.01 -2.03 5.57
N LEU A 51 -2.59 -2.61 6.70
CA LEU A 51 -3.42 -3.52 7.49
C LEU A 51 -4.73 -2.86 7.93
N ILE A 52 -4.67 -1.65 8.47
CA ILE A 52 -5.87 -0.86 8.84
C ILE A 52 -6.79 -0.68 7.61
N GLY A 53 -6.22 -0.36 6.45
CA GLY A 53 -6.97 -0.23 5.20
C GLY A 53 -7.71 -1.50 4.80
N ILE A 54 -7.11 -2.66 5.00
CA ILE A 54 -7.68 -3.96 4.62
C ILE A 54 -8.69 -4.46 5.66
N GLU A 55 -8.38 -4.31 6.94
CA GLU A 55 -9.21 -4.81 8.03
C GLU A 55 -10.45 -3.95 8.26
N THR A 56 -10.28 -2.63 8.23
CA THR A 56 -11.34 -1.69 8.62
C THR A 56 -11.86 -0.85 7.46
N ASN A 57 -11.38 -1.11 6.24
CA ASN A 57 -11.66 -0.30 5.05
C ASN A 57 -11.32 1.20 5.22
N ASN A 58 -10.35 1.51 6.09
CA ASN A 58 -9.94 2.87 6.39
C ASN A 58 -8.54 3.17 5.84
N TRP A 59 -8.49 3.70 4.63
CA TRP A 59 -7.23 4.02 3.93
C TRP A 59 -6.71 5.43 4.23
N LYS A 60 -7.45 6.24 4.98
CA LYS A 60 -7.07 7.62 5.32
C LYS A 60 -5.73 7.72 6.05
N PRO A 61 -5.39 6.83 7.01
CA PRO A 61 -4.08 6.86 7.67
C PRO A 61 -2.91 6.66 6.70
N LEU A 62 -3.06 5.75 5.72
CA LEU A 62 -2.04 5.51 4.70
C LEU A 62 -1.80 6.77 3.86
N LEU A 63 -2.86 7.45 3.46
CA LEU A 63 -2.74 8.67 2.66
C LEU A 63 -2.06 9.80 3.45
N LEU A 64 -2.45 10.01 4.71
CA LEU A 64 -1.82 11.04 5.55
C LEU A 64 -0.32 10.80 5.73
N GLU A 65 0.11 9.54 5.78
CA GLU A 65 1.53 9.19 5.80
C GLU A 65 2.23 9.65 4.52
N PHE A 66 1.64 9.41 3.35
CA PHE A 66 2.21 9.83 2.06
C PHE A 66 2.17 11.36 1.86
N GLU A 67 1.14 12.05 2.36
CA GLU A 67 1.11 13.52 2.38
C GLU A 67 2.22 14.13 3.25
N SER A 68 2.61 13.44 4.33
CA SER A 68 3.72 13.86 5.18
C SER A 68 5.09 13.67 4.50
N MET A 69 5.15 12.83 3.47
CA MET A 69 6.34 12.66 2.63
C MET A 69 6.43 13.79 1.60
N ALA A 70 7.64 14.12 1.16
CA ALA A 70 7.78 14.97 -0.02
C ALA A 70 7.13 14.26 -1.23
N ALA A 71 6.35 14.97 -2.04
CA ALA A 71 5.57 14.39 -3.13
C ALA A 71 6.37 13.44 -4.05
N GLY A 72 7.63 13.79 -4.38
CA GLY A 72 8.51 12.92 -5.18
C GLY A 72 8.93 11.62 -4.50
N ALA A 73 9.06 11.63 -3.17
CA ALA A 73 9.38 10.44 -2.38
C ALA A 73 8.16 9.55 -2.16
N ALA A 74 6.99 10.16 -1.95
CA ALA A 74 5.72 9.47 -1.86
C ALA A 74 5.45 8.62 -3.12
N ALA A 75 5.59 9.23 -4.30
CA ALA A 75 5.41 8.55 -5.58
C ALA A 75 6.45 7.44 -5.81
N ALA A 76 7.74 7.72 -5.57
CA ALA A 76 8.80 6.73 -5.72
C ALA A 76 8.60 5.53 -4.78
N PHE A 77 8.17 5.79 -3.54
CA PHE A 77 7.88 4.75 -2.57
C PHE A 77 6.69 3.89 -3.02
N ALA A 78 5.56 4.49 -3.41
CA ALA A 78 4.39 3.74 -3.86
C ALA A 78 4.71 2.81 -5.02
N ILE A 79 5.47 3.29 -6.02
CA ILE A 79 5.85 2.50 -7.19
C ILE A 79 6.76 1.33 -6.77
N ALA A 80 7.78 1.60 -5.94
CA ALA A 80 8.72 0.59 -5.50
C ALA A 80 8.05 -0.49 -4.63
N PHE A 81 7.17 -0.08 -3.72
CA PHE A 81 6.38 -0.98 -2.90
C PHE A 81 5.44 -1.82 -3.76
N ALA A 82 4.69 -1.19 -4.68
CA ALA A 82 3.78 -1.89 -5.58
C ALA A 82 4.50 -2.94 -6.44
N TYR A 83 5.69 -2.59 -6.95
CA TYR A 83 6.53 -3.50 -7.72
C TYR A 83 7.00 -4.69 -6.88
N LYS A 84 7.47 -4.45 -5.66
CA LYS A 84 7.93 -5.50 -4.74
C LYS A 84 6.80 -6.39 -4.28
N LEU A 85 5.65 -5.80 -3.95
CA LEU A 85 4.43 -6.51 -3.64
C LEU A 85 4.05 -7.42 -4.81
N ALA A 86 3.97 -6.89 -6.03
CA ALA A 86 3.65 -7.69 -7.20
C ALA A 86 4.64 -8.84 -7.43
N LEU A 87 5.95 -8.63 -7.26
CA LEU A 87 6.93 -9.70 -7.42
C LEU A 87 6.87 -10.77 -6.31
N GLY A 88 6.64 -10.37 -5.06
CA GLY A 88 6.64 -11.26 -3.90
C GLY A 88 5.32 -12.02 -3.70
N THR A 89 4.19 -11.43 -4.08
CA THR A 89 2.85 -11.94 -3.72
C THR A 89 2.08 -12.60 -4.86
N PHE A 90 2.53 -12.48 -6.11
CA PHE A 90 1.98 -13.23 -7.25
C PHE A 90 2.05 -14.75 -7.06
N ALA A 91 2.91 -15.23 -6.15
CA ALA A 91 3.08 -16.66 -5.84
C ALA A 91 2.12 -17.19 -4.77
N VAL A 92 1.50 -16.34 -3.94
CA VAL A 92 0.81 -16.76 -2.69
C VAL A 92 -0.61 -16.22 -2.57
N SER A 93 -0.93 -15.10 -3.24
CA SER A 93 -2.22 -14.41 -3.13
C SER A 93 -2.91 -14.25 -4.48
N GLY A 94 -4.24 -14.32 -4.49
CA GLY A 94 -5.04 -14.05 -5.69
C GLY A 94 -4.78 -12.63 -6.22
N VAL A 95 -4.75 -12.49 -7.54
CA VAL A 95 -4.44 -11.25 -8.30
C VAL A 95 -5.25 -10.02 -7.80
N GLY A 96 -6.45 -10.24 -7.25
CA GLY A 96 -7.30 -9.17 -6.72
C GLY A 96 -6.73 -8.41 -5.51
N THR A 97 -6.00 -9.09 -4.61
CA THR A 97 -5.40 -8.49 -3.41
C THR A 97 -4.30 -7.50 -3.77
N VAL A 98 -3.42 -7.92 -4.69
CA VAL A 98 -2.32 -7.09 -5.19
C VAL A 98 -2.87 -5.87 -5.90
N ALA A 99 -3.87 -6.06 -6.77
CA ALA A 99 -4.49 -4.96 -7.50
C ALA A 99 -5.12 -3.92 -6.56
N LEU A 100 -5.79 -4.36 -5.49
CA LEU A 100 -6.37 -3.49 -4.48
C LEU A 100 -5.29 -2.67 -3.75
N VAL A 101 -4.29 -3.32 -3.15
CA VAL A 101 -3.25 -2.62 -2.38
C VAL A 101 -2.46 -1.65 -3.26
N VAL A 102 -2.11 -2.06 -4.49
CA VAL A 102 -1.43 -1.19 -5.46
C VAL A 102 -2.31 0.02 -5.82
N SER A 103 -3.61 -0.17 -6.05
CA SER A 103 -4.52 0.95 -6.37
C SER A 103 -4.56 1.99 -5.25
N TYR A 104 -4.53 1.54 -3.99
CA TYR A 104 -4.54 2.43 -2.82
C TYR A 104 -3.20 3.12 -2.58
N LEU A 105 -2.08 2.46 -2.85
CA LEU A 105 -0.75 3.07 -2.78
C LEU A 105 -0.58 4.16 -3.84
N VAL A 106 -1.01 3.88 -5.07
CA VAL A 106 -1.05 4.88 -6.15
C VAL A 106 -1.96 6.03 -5.72
N ALA A 107 -3.15 5.73 -5.19
CA ALA A 107 -4.06 6.78 -4.76
C ALA A 107 -3.47 7.64 -3.63
N ALA A 108 -2.83 7.03 -2.64
CA ALA A 108 -2.16 7.72 -1.54
C ALA A 108 -0.99 8.60 -2.02
N ALA A 109 -0.29 8.20 -3.08
CA ALA A 109 0.83 8.98 -3.63
C ALA A 109 0.39 10.17 -4.50
N PHE A 110 -0.80 10.13 -5.11
CA PHE A 110 -1.24 11.12 -6.11
C PHE A 110 -2.49 11.92 -5.72
N PHE A 111 -3.21 11.52 -4.67
CA PHE A 111 -4.47 12.16 -4.25
C PHE A 111 -4.44 12.64 -2.80
N THR A 112 -5.38 13.52 -2.47
CA THR A 112 -5.66 14.05 -1.12
C THR A 112 -6.72 13.20 -0.40
N PRO A 113 -6.90 13.33 0.94
CA PRO A 113 -7.84 12.50 1.70
C PRO A 113 -9.27 12.63 1.18
N GLU A 114 -9.67 13.84 0.75
CA GLU A 114 -11.04 14.07 0.25
C GLU A 114 -11.36 13.32 -1.04
N ARG A 115 -10.34 13.01 -1.85
CA ARG A 115 -10.50 12.24 -3.10
C ARG A 115 -10.53 10.74 -2.84
N MET A 116 -9.92 10.29 -1.75
CA MET A 116 -9.95 8.88 -1.33
C MET A 116 -11.30 8.43 -0.81
N ASP A 117 -12.02 9.30 -0.10
CA ASP A 117 -13.40 9.00 0.33
C ASP A 117 -14.32 8.74 -0.88
N LYS A 118 -14.07 9.38 -2.03
CA LYS A 118 -14.77 9.08 -3.29
C LYS A 118 -14.37 7.72 -3.88
N ILE A 119 -13.09 7.36 -3.85
CA ILE A 119 -12.60 6.06 -4.33
C ILE A 119 -13.17 4.94 -3.47
N ASN A 120 -13.17 5.10 -2.14
CA ASN A 120 -13.71 4.13 -1.19
C ASN A 120 -15.20 3.84 -1.47
N ASN A 121 -15.99 4.90 -1.66
CA ASN A 121 -17.40 4.77 -2.01
C ASN A 121 -17.65 4.16 -3.40
N MET A 122 -16.71 4.25 -4.33
CA MET A 122 -16.84 3.65 -5.66
C MET A 122 -16.44 2.16 -5.71
N ILE A 123 -15.52 1.75 -4.82
CA ILE A 123 -15.00 0.38 -4.77
C ILE A 123 -15.83 -0.50 -3.83
N PHE A 124 -16.30 0.05 -2.71
CA PHE A 124 -16.93 -0.73 -1.63
C PHE A 124 -18.42 -0.45 -1.41
N ASN A 125 -18.99 0.61 -1.99
CA ASN A 125 -20.41 0.99 -1.87
C ASN A 125 -21.13 0.85 -3.21
#